data_AF-A0A4P6WXW5-F1
#
_entry.id   AF-A0A4P6WXW5-F1
#
_cell.length_a   1.000
_cell.length_b   1.000
_cell.length_c   1.000
_cell.angle_alpha   90.00
_cell.angle_beta   90.00
_cell.angle_gamma   90.00
#
_symmetry.space_group_name_H-M   'P 1'
#
loop_
_entity.id
_entity.type
_entity.pdbx_description
1 polymer ?
#
loop_
_entity_poly.entity_id
_entity_poly.type
_entity_poly.pdbx_seq_one_letter_code
_entity_poly.pdbx_strand_id
1 'polypeptide(L)'
;MKHRQVVAAAFVALCAMAAQAATPTPGITPVDMRGLWFLKNEEGAAKCAAYLGRKPVEPDPGALVIDERQLQQWAENTQTTMYFVTDVQPRRVNTWRMQTLADVPPYDKPKALETYVFELRQDELLWSRRRGTDALDEPVDTTVFARCGY
;
A
#
# COMPACT_ATOMS: atom_id res chain seq x y z
N MET A 1 -21.04 -21.54 63.08
CA MET A 1 -21.94 -22.08 62.03
C MET A 1 -22.73 -20.89 61.49
N LYS A 2 -22.27 -20.28 60.38
CA LYS A 2 -22.72 -20.47 58.99
C LYS A 2 -24.15 -19.98 58.71
N HIS A 3 -24.20 -18.90 57.91
CA HIS A 3 -25.20 -18.55 56.87
C HIS A 3 -26.50 -17.86 57.37
N ARG A 4 -27.07 -16.81 56.74
CA ARG A 4 -27.18 -16.44 55.31
C ARG A 4 -27.59 -14.95 55.22
N GLN A 5 -26.86 -14.13 54.47
CA GLN A 5 -27.18 -13.61 53.12
C GLN A 5 -28.00 -12.31 53.10
N VAL A 6 -27.26 -11.22 52.89
CA VAL A 6 -27.73 -9.87 52.51
C VAL A 6 -28.17 -9.92 51.04
N VAL A 7 -29.36 -9.40 50.76
CA VAL A 7 -29.86 -9.16 49.39
C VAL A 7 -29.21 -7.89 48.87
N ALA A 8 -28.23 -8.03 47.96
CA ALA A 8 -27.66 -6.92 47.22
C ALA A 8 -28.24 -6.89 45.81
N ALA A 9 -28.89 -5.78 45.47
CA ALA A 9 -29.51 -5.51 44.19
C ALA A 9 -28.47 -5.59 43.05
N ALA A 10 -28.76 -6.41 42.05
CA ALA A 10 -27.98 -6.49 40.82
C ALA A 10 -28.30 -5.27 39.93
N PHE A 11 -27.42 -4.28 39.95
CA PHE A 11 -27.40 -3.21 38.95
C PHE A 11 -26.80 -3.76 37.66
N VAL A 12 -27.64 -3.94 36.65
CA VAL A 12 -27.25 -4.28 35.29
C VAL A 12 -26.60 -3.04 34.66
N ALA A 13 -25.28 -2.99 34.63
CA ALA A 13 -24.54 -2.01 33.82
C ALA A 13 -24.37 -2.58 32.41
N LEU A 14 -25.27 -2.19 31.50
CA LEU A 14 -25.08 -2.35 30.05
C LEU A 14 -23.85 -1.52 29.65
N CYS A 15 -22.69 -2.17 29.50
CA CYS A 15 -21.58 -1.59 28.76
C CYS A 15 -21.96 -1.56 27.28
N ALA A 16 -22.64 -0.50 26.85
CA ALA A 16 -22.75 -0.16 25.44
C ALA A 16 -21.35 0.14 24.92
N MET A 17 -20.67 -0.87 24.38
CA MET A 17 -19.49 -0.66 23.56
C MET A 17 -19.94 0.05 22.29
N ALA A 18 -19.89 1.39 22.31
CA ALA A 18 -19.88 2.15 21.09
C ALA A 18 -18.60 1.74 20.35
N ALA A 19 -18.73 0.84 19.39
CA ALA A 19 -17.71 0.59 18.39
C ALA A 19 -17.59 1.90 17.60
N GLN A 20 -16.68 2.77 18.04
CA GLN A 20 -16.31 3.94 17.28
C GLN A 20 -15.65 3.41 16.01
N ALA A 21 -16.39 3.41 14.89
CA ALA A 21 -15.82 3.12 13.58
C ALA A 21 -14.63 4.08 13.40
N ALA A 22 -13.44 3.52 13.19
CA ALA A 22 -12.25 4.31 12.97
C ALA A 22 -12.51 5.29 11.83
N THR A 23 -12.44 6.59 12.13
CA THR A 23 -12.56 7.63 11.12
C THR A 23 -11.49 7.37 10.07
N PRO A 24 -11.83 7.23 8.78
CA PRO A 24 -10.84 6.88 7.77
C PRO A 24 -9.79 7.99 7.72
N THR A 25 -8.53 7.64 7.96
CA THR A 25 -7.40 8.57 7.86
C THR A 25 -7.37 9.14 6.43
N PRO A 26 -7.45 10.47 6.24
CA PRO A 26 -7.22 11.08 4.93
C PRO A 26 -5.76 10.84 4.54
N GLY A 27 -5.50 10.46 3.29
CA GLY A 27 -4.14 10.38 2.76
C GLY A 27 -3.24 9.34 3.41
N ILE A 28 -3.51 8.05 3.21
CA ILE A 28 -2.64 7.00 3.78
C ILE A 28 -1.29 6.99 3.06
N THR A 29 -1.26 7.15 1.73
CA THR A 29 0.01 7.27 0.99
C THR A 29 0.61 8.67 1.14
N PRO A 30 1.95 8.79 1.29
CA PRO A 30 2.63 10.09 1.29
C PRO A 30 2.35 10.87 0.01
N VAL A 31 2.01 12.15 0.13
CA VAL A 31 1.69 13.03 -1.02
C VAL A 31 2.83 13.05 -2.03
N ASP A 32 4.07 13.11 -1.55
CA ASP A 32 5.26 13.16 -2.41
C ASP A 32 5.48 11.88 -3.21
N MET A 33 4.82 10.76 -2.90
CA MET A 33 4.90 9.53 -3.69
C MET A 33 3.79 9.42 -4.74
N ARG A 34 2.73 10.23 -4.64
CA ARG A 34 1.57 10.11 -5.52
C ARG A 34 1.92 10.54 -6.94
N GLY A 35 1.34 9.86 -7.91
CA GLY A 35 1.56 10.13 -9.34
C GLY A 35 1.77 8.88 -10.17
N LEU A 36 2.20 9.11 -11.41
CA LEU A 36 2.51 8.07 -12.38
C LEU A 36 4.02 7.83 -12.42
N TRP A 37 4.39 6.56 -12.43
CA TRP A 37 5.76 6.09 -12.38
C TRP A 37 5.97 5.00 -13.44
N PHE A 38 7.13 4.97 -14.06
CA PHE A 38 7.55 3.88 -14.96
C PHE A 38 8.87 3.30 -14.48
N LEU A 39 9.18 2.06 -14.85
CA LEU A 39 10.47 1.45 -14.55
C LEU A 39 11.63 2.35 -15.00
N LYS A 40 12.67 2.47 -14.17
CA LYS A 40 13.86 3.27 -14.48
C LYS A 40 14.80 2.50 -15.44
N ASN A 41 14.37 2.38 -16.68
CA ASN A 41 15.11 1.81 -17.80
C ASN A 41 14.70 2.47 -19.13
N GLU A 42 15.36 2.11 -20.24
CA GLU A 42 15.08 2.72 -21.55
C GLU A 42 13.64 2.50 -22.02
N GLU A 43 13.10 1.31 -21.77
CA GLU A 43 11.72 0.95 -22.13
C GLU A 43 10.69 1.80 -21.36
N GLY A 44 10.86 1.94 -20.05
CA GLY A 44 10.01 2.76 -19.20
C GLY A 44 10.06 4.25 -19.58
N ALA A 45 11.23 4.76 -19.96
CA ALA A 45 11.38 6.11 -20.48
C ALA A 45 10.58 6.32 -21.79
N ALA A 46 10.65 5.36 -22.71
CA ALA A 46 9.88 5.39 -23.95
C ALA A 46 8.36 5.34 -23.68
N LYS A 47 7.91 4.50 -22.74
CA LYS A 47 6.51 4.40 -22.31
C LYS A 47 6.02 5.70 -21.65
N CYS A 48 6.83 6.34 -20.82
CA CYS A 48 6.49 7.65 -20.26
C CYS A 48 6.34 8.72 -21.36
N ALA A 49 7.29 8.82 -22.29
CA ALA A 49 7.20 9.77 -23.41
C ALA A 49 5.94 9.54 -24.26
N ALA A 50 5.62 8.28 -24.53
CA ALA A 50 4.40 7.88 -25.22
C ALA A 50 3.12 8.29 -24.46
N TYR A 51 3.07 8.03 -23.16
CA TYR A 51 1.95 8.42 -22.29
C TYR A 51 1.72 9.94 -22.32
N LEU A 52 2.78 10.74 -22.15
CA LEU A 52 2.69 12.20 -22.16
C LEU A 52 2.27 12.75 -23.53
N GLY A 53 2.68 12.11 -24.63
CA GLY A 53 2.33 12.51 -25.98
C GLY A 53 0.88 12.16 -26.38
N ARG A 54 0.36 11.03 -25.91
CA ARG A 54 -0.99 10.53 -26.27
C ARG A 54 -2.06 10.88 -25.23
N LYS A 55 -1.68 11.16 -23.99
CA LYS A 55 -2.55 11.36 -22.82
C LYS A 55 -3.65 10.30 -22.71
N PRO A 56 -3.29 9.00 -22.76
CA PRO A 56 -4.29 7.94 -22.67
C PRO A 56 -4.96 7.95 -21.29
N VAL A 57 -6.16 7.37 -21.21
CA VAL A 57 -6.90 7.23 -19.95
C VAL A 57 -6.22 6.22 -19.02
N GLU A 58 -5.63 5.17 -19.60
CA GLU A 58 -4.94 4.10 -18.89
C GLU A 58 -3.45 4.09 -19.28
N PRO A 59 -2.53 3.93 -18.31
CA PRO A 59 -1.10 3.82 -18.59
C PRO A 59 -0.71 2.53 -19.32
N ASP A 60 0.43 2.57 -20.02
CA ASP A 60 1.04 1.39 -20.64
C ASP A 60 1.55 0.39 -19.57
N PRO A 61 1.70 -0.91 -19.91
CA PRO A 61 2.31 -1.89 -19.01
C PRO A 61 3.68 -1.49 -18.47
N GLY A 62 3.97 -1.90 -17.23
CA GLY A 62 5.15 -1.45 -16.48
C GLY A 62 4.95 -0.12 -15.74
N ALA A 63 3.79 0.53 -15.92
CA ALA A 63 3.39 1.67 -15.13
C ALA A 63 3.01 1.28 -13.69
N LEU A 64 3.35 2.17 -12.77
CA LEU A 64 2.90 2.19 -11.40
C LEU A 64 2.19 3.52 -11.14
N VAL A 65 0.91 3.45 -10.78
CA VAL A 65 0.15 4.61 -10.31
C VAL A 65 0.01 4.53 -8.80
N ILE A 66 0.43 5.59 -8.10
CA ILE A 66 0.26 5.74 -6.66
C ILE A 66 -0.78 6.83 -6.40
N ASP A 67 -1.85 6.45 -5.74
CA ASP A 67 -2.95 7.33 -5.34
C ASP A 67 -3.07 7.36 -3.80
N GLU A 68 -4.04 8.09 -3.25
CA GLU A 68 -4.21 8.36 -1.83
C GLU A 68 -4.27 7.10 -0.95
N ARG A 69 -4.86 6.01 -1.46
CA ARG A 69 -5.13 4.78 -0.71
C ARG A 69 -4.75 3.49 -1.45
N GLN A 70 -4.23 3.60 -2.66
CA GLN A 70 -4.00 2.45 -3.52
C GLN A 70 -2.79 2.65 -4.42
N LEU A 71 -2.18 1.53 -4.78
CA LEU A 71 -1.19 1.45 -5.85
C LEU A 71 -1.74 0.52 -6.93
N GLN A 72 -1.55 0.87 -8.19
CA GLN A 72 -1.94 0.06 -9.33
C GLN A 72 -0.73 -0.20 -10.22
N GLN A 73 -0.40 -1.46 -10.41
CA GLN A 73 0.71 -1.87 -11.26
C GLN A 73 0.17 -2.58 -12.50
N TRP A 74 0.46 -2.01 -13.66
CA TRP A 74 0.04 -2.53 -14.96
C TRP A 74 1.04 -3.59 -15.42
N ALA A 75 0.62 -4.85 -15.60
CA ALA A 75 1.48 -5.89 -16.15
C ALA A 75 1.34 -6.01 -17.68
N GLU A 76 2.36 -6.56 -18.34
CA GLU A 76 2.46 -6.73 -19.81
C GLU A 76 1.25 -7.45 -20.44
N ASN A 77 0.57 -8.31 -19.69
CA ASN A 77 -0.54 -9.13 -20.19
C ASN A 77 -1.93 -8.54 -19.90
N THR A 78 -2.08 -7.21 -19.84
CA THR A 78 -3.35 -6.50 -19.53
C THR A 78 -3.96 -6.84 -18.15
N GLN A 79 -3.15 -7.42 -17.27
CA GLN A 79 -3.53 -7.79 -15.92
C GLN A 79 -2.98 -6.74 -14.96
N THR A 80 -3.85 -6.11 -14.19
CA THR A 80 -3.47 -5.05 -13.25
C THR A 80 -3.43 -5.61 -11.84
N THR A 81 -2.30 -5.49 -11.16
CA THR A 81 -2.23 -5.78 -9.72
C THR A 81 -2.66 -4.54 -8.96
N MET A 82 -3.65 -4.68 -8.08
CA MET A 82 -4.06 -3.61 -7.18
C MET A 82 -3.52 -3.87 -5.77
N TYR A 83 -2.94 -2.86 -5.15
CA TYR A 83 -2.48 -2.92 -3.76
C TYR A 83 -3.28 -1.91 -2.95
N PHE A 84 -4.12 -2.41 -2.04
CA PHE A 84 -4.90 -1.57 -1.12
C PHE A 84 -4.05 -1.26 0.11
N VAL A 85 -3.73 0.02 0.33
CA VAL A 85 -2.84 0.43 1.42
C VAL A 85 -3.60 0.41 2.74
N THR A 86 -3.10 -0.35 3.70
CA THR A 86 -3.73 -0.52 5.02
C THR A 86 -3.01 0.23 6.13
N ASP A 87 -1.69 0.39 6.01
CA ASP A 87 -0.86 1.10 7.00
C ASP A 87 0.37 1.71 6.33
N VAL A 88 0.78 2.88 6.82
CA VAL A 88 2.02 3.57 6.39
C VAL A 88 2.73 4.11 7.63
N GLN A 89 3.98 3.69 7.80
CA GLN A 89 4.82 4.12 8.90
C GLN A 89 6.08 4.81 8.37
N PRO A 90 6.33 6.08 8.72
CA PRO A 90 7.58 6.74 8.37
C PRO A 90 8.75 6.02 9.07
N ARG A 91 9.85 5.84 8.35
CA ARG A 91 11.08 5.20 8.86
C ARG A 91 12.19 6.23 9.08
N ARG A 92 12.40 7.06 8.07
CA ARG A 92 13.35 8.18 8.02
C ARG A 92 12.87 9.17 6.97
N VAL A 93 13.61 10.27 6.77
CA VAL A 93 13.31 11.24 5.70
C VAL A 93 13.14 10.51 4.36
N ASN A 94 12.02 10.78 3.69
CA ASN A 94 11.66 10.20 2.39
C ASN A 94 11.66 8.67 2.33
N THR A 95 11.44 7.97 3.46
CA THR A 95 11.36 6.51 3.50
C THR A 95 10.22 6.04 4.38
N TRP A 96 9.41 5.11 3.88
CA TRP A 96 8.23 4.59 4.56
C TRP A 96 8.16 3.06 4.49
N ARG A 97 7.68 2.45 5.57
CA ARG A 97 7.19 1.07 5.57
C ARG A 97 5.70 1.12 5.26
N MET A 98 5.25 0.37 4.27
CA MET A 98 3.85 0.33 3.84
C MET A 98 3.33 -1.09 3.93
N GLN A 99 2.14 -1.29 4.50
CA GLN A 99 1.43 -2.55 4.45
C GLN A 99 0.26 -2.44 3.48
N THR A 100 0.09 -3.46 2.65
CA THR A 100 -0.93 -3.48 1.61
C THR A 100 -1.61 -4.84 1.50
N LEU A 101 -2.89 -4.85 1.17
CA LEU A 101 -3.56 -6.06 0.67
C LEU A 101 -3.41 -6.12 -0.84
N ALA A 102 -2.61 -7.07 -1.33
CA ALA A 102 -2.38 -7.29 -2.75
C ALA A 102 -3.51 -8.12 -3.37
N ASP A 103 -4.09 -7.58 -4.43
CA ASP A 103 -5.12 -8.17 -5.26
C ASP A 103 -4.53 -8.45 -6.64
N VAL A 104 -4.06 -9.69 -6.80
CA VAL A 104 -3.30 -10.14 -7.97
C VAL A 104 -4.21 -11.03 -8.83
N PRO A 105 -4.23 -10.85 -10.16
CA PRO A 105 -4.92 -11.77 -11.06
C PRO A 105 -4.42 -13.22 -10.97
N PRO A 106 -5.30 -14.23 -11.15
CA PRO A 106 -6.75 -14.12 -11.18
C PRO A 106 -7.30 -13.74 -9.79
N TYR A 107 -8.24 -12.79 -9.72
CA TYR A 107 -8.78 -12.22 -8.48
C TYR A 107 -9.68 -13.18 -7.67
N ASP A 108 -9.46 -14.48 -7.80
CA ASP A 108 -10.22 -15.55 -7.16
C ASP A 108 -9.60 -16.01 -5.83
N LYS A 109 -8.39 -15.55 -5.50
CA LYS A 109 -7.68 -15.88 -4.26
C LYS A 109 -7.84 -14.82 -3.18
N PRO A 110 -7.72 -15.21 -1.88
CA PRO A 110 -7.64 -14.24 -0.80
C PRO A 110 -6.50 -13.24 -1.02
N LYS A 111 -6.77 -11.97 -0.76
CA LYS A 111 -5.77 -10.90 -0.84
C LYS A 111 -4.65 -11.16 0.18
N ALA A 112 -3.41 -11.10 -0.28
CA ALA A 112 -2.26 -11.31 0.59
C ALA A 112 -1.88 -10.01 1.30
N LEU A 113 -1.66 -10.04 2.61
CA LEU A 113 -1.08 -8.90 3.32
C LEU A 113 0.44 -8.89 3.08
N GLU A 114 0.91 -7.83 2.45
CA GLU A 114 2.31 -7.65 2.06
C GLU A 114 2.88 -6.40 2.72
N THR A 115 4.19 -6.42 2.99
CA THR A 115 4.90 -5.27 3.57
C THR A 115 6.04 -4.86 2.66
N TYR A 116 6.08 -3.57 2.38
CA TYR A 116 7.01 -2.93 1.47
C TYR A 116 7.78 -1.83 2.17
N VAL A 117 8.99 -1.55 1.68
CA VAL A 117 9.73 -0.34 2.02
C VAL A 117 9.82 0.51 0.76
N PHE A 118 9.35 1.75 0.87
CA PHE A 118 9.44 2.74 -0.18
C PHE A 118 10.45 3.81 0.20
N GLU A 119 11.33 4.16 -0.73
CA GLU A 119 12.25 5.28 -0.59
C GLU A 119 12.13 6.21 -1.80
N LEU A 120 11.93 7.50 -1.53
CA LEU A 120 11.83 8.53 -2.56
C LEU A 120 13.16 9.30 -2.63
N ARG A 121 13.79 9.31 -3.81
CA ARG A 121 15.02 10.03 -4.10
C ARG A 121 14.78 10.94 -5.30
N GLN A 122 14.50 12.22 -5.04
CA GLN A 122 14.18 13.18 -6.09
C GLN A 122 12.99 12.69 -6.93
N ASP A 123 13.22 12.29 -8.17
CA ASP A 123 12.27 11.74 -9.14
C ASP A 123 12.28 10.21 -9.23
N GLU A 124 13.01 9.54 -8.34
CA GLU A 124 13.10 8.08 -8.28
C GLU A 124 12.36 7.51 -7.07
N LEU A 125 11.55 6.48 -7.33
CA LEU A 125 10.89 5.70 -6.29
C LEU A 125 11.50 4.30 -6.26
N LEU A 126 12.12 3.96 -5.13
CA LEU A 126 12.62 2.63 -4.85
C LEU A 126 11.53 1.87 -4.10
N TRP A 127 11.06 0.78 -4.71
CA TRP A 127 10.11 -0.16 -4.13
C TRP A 127 10.87 -1.42 -3.74
N SER A 128 10.98 -1.69 -2.45
CA SER A 128 11.63 -2.88 -1.92
C SER A 128 10.63 -3.84 -1.27
N ARG A 129 10.61 -5.09 -1.73
CA ARG A 129 9.83 -6.19 -1.13
C ARG A 129 10.76 -7.15 -0.40
N ARG A 130 10.39 -7.52 0.82
CA ARG A 130 10.98 -8.71 1.47
C ARG A 130 10.10 -9.91 1.17
N ARG A 131 10.71 -11.02 0.77
CA ARG A 131 10.02 -12.31 0.78
C ARG A 131 9.96 -12.78 2.24
N GLY A 132 8.81 -13.33 2.66
CA GLY A 132 8.67 -14.09 3.91
C GLY A 132 8.99 -13.39 5.24
N THR A 133 9.12 -14.23 6.27
CA THR A 133 9.60 -13.91 7.63
C THR A 133 11.13 -13.84 7.69
N ASP A 134 11.76 -13.64 6.55
CA ASP A 134 13.14 -14.02 6.36
C ASP A 134 14.09 -13.05 7.07
N ALA A 135 15.23 -13.60 7.50
CA ALA A 135 16.24 -12.92 8.29
C ALA A 135 16.66 -11.59 7.63
N LEU A 136 17.20 -10.65 8.43
CA LEU A 136 17.60 -9.31 7.96
C LEU A 136 18.56 -9.31 6.75
N ASP A 137 19.19 -10.44 6.46
CA ASP A 137 20.28 -10.63 5.50
C ASP A 137 19.86 -11.25 4.15
N GLU A 138 18.57 -11.54 3.94
CA GLU A 138 18.10 -12.07 2.64
C GLU A 138 17.96 -10.99 1.55
N PRO A 139 18.14 -11.37 0.26
CA PRO A 139 18.09 -10.45 -0.86
C PRO A 139 16.73 -9.75 -0.96
N VAL A 140 16.77 -8.42 -0.94
CA VAL A 140 15.59 -7.56 -1.07
C VAL A 140 15.35 -7.28 -2.54
N ASP A 141 14.26 -7.82 -3.09
CA ASP A 141 13.82 -7.49 -4.45
C ASP A 141 13.48 -6.00 -4.49
N THR A 142 14.31 -5.21 -5.16
CA THR A 142 14.15 -3.76 -5.27
C THR A 142 13.90 -3.39 -6.72
N THR A 143 12.72 -2.80 -6.97
CA THR A 143 12.35 -2.21 -8.25
C THR A 143 12.51 -0.70 -8.15
N VAL A 144 13.11 -0.08 -9.17
CA VAL A 144 13.30 1.37 -9.21
C VAL A 144 12.41 1.94 -10.31
N PHE A 145 11.62 2.94 -9.96
CA PHE A 145 10.77 3.68 -10.88
C PHE A 145 11.24 5.13 -11.00
N ALA A 146 11.02 5.74 -12.15
CA ALA A 146 11.17 7.17 -12.39
C ALA A 146 9.79 7.82 -12.53
N ARG A 147 9.64 9.04 -12.02
CA ARG A 147 8.39 9.81 -12.11
C ARG A 147 8.10 10.19 -13.56
N CYS A 148 6.84 10.11 -13.95
CA CYS A 148 6.37 10.51 -15.27
C CYS A 148 5.35 11.64 -15.19
N GLY A 149 5.64 12.74 -15.90
CA GLY A 149 4.86 13.97 -15.84
C GLY A 149 5.15 14.75 -14.55
N TYR A 150 5.28 16.07 -14.70
CA TYR A 150 5.46 17.03 -13.62
C TYR A 150 4.55 18.22 -13.86
#